data_AF-A0A143WZV3-F1
#
_entry.id   AF-A0A143WZV3-F1
#
_cell.length_a   1.000
_cell.length_b   1.000
_cell.length_c   1.000
_cell.angle_alpha   90.00
_cell.angle_beta   90.00
_cell.angle_gamma   90.00
#
_symmetry.space_group_name_H-M   'P 1'
#
loop_
_entity.id
_entity.type
_entity.pdbx_description
1 polymer ?
#
loop_
_entity_poly.entity_id
_entity_poly.type
_entity_poly.pdbx_seq_one_letter_code
_entity_poly.pdbx_strand_id
1 'polypeptide(L)'
;MGRLVCDVALAPSAPRLTSPALAARVRATFPNLPRHACVNDAGDTFAAVMDCTPLPHLLEHLVVDLQAQAAPPDSDDVYVGVTEWTDEEAGRARIEVSFTDDLVALRAFRDAVDFLNAVVVL
;
A
#
# COMPACT_ATOMS: atom_id res chain seq x y z
N MET A 1 1.17 16.17 11.46
CA MET A 1 0.87 15.34 10.27
C MET A 1 -0.57 15.51 9.87
N GLY A 2 -0.81 15.63 8.56
CA GLY A 2 -2.15 15.57 7.99
C GLY A 2 -2.59 14.12 7.75
N ARG A 3 -3.83 13.94 7.28
CA ARG A 3 -4.32 12.67 6.76
C ARG A 3 -4.90 12.86 5.38
N LEU A 4 -4.54 11.97 4.46
CA LEU A 4 -5.14 11.89 3.14
C LEU A 4 -6.03 10.66 3.10
N VAL A 5 -7.27 10.86 2.67
CA VAL A 5 -8.30 9.82 2.61
C VAL A 5 -8.65 9.59 1.15
N CYS A 6 -8.57 8.35 0.71
CA CYS A 6 -8.85 7.93 -0.65
C CYS A 6 -9.93 6.85 -0.66
N ASP A 7 -10.99 7.09 -1.43
CA ASP A 7 -11.87 6.00 -1.87
C ASP A 7 -11.24 5.34 -3.09
N VAL A 8 -10.95 4.04 -2.98
CA VAL A 8 -10.28 3.23 -3.99
C VAL A 8 -11.28 2.28 -4.62
N ALA A 9 -11.30 2.25 -5.95
CA ALA A 9 -12.08 1.29 -6.73
C ALA A 9 -11.16 0.39 -7.52
N LEU A 10 -11.31 -0.93 -7.33
CA LEU A 10 -10.63 -1.92 -8.15
C LEU A 10 -11.42 -2.16 -9.44
N ALA A 11 -10.69 -2.38 -10.53
CA ALA A 11 -11.31 -2.83 -11.78
C ALA A 11 -12.06 -4.16 -11.53
N PRO A 12 -13.16 -4.45 -12.25
CA PRO A 12 -13.91 -5.69 -12.07
C PRO A 12 -13.07 -6.96 -12.24
N SER A 13 -12.05 -6.91 -13.10
CA SER A 13 -11.12 -8.00 -13.34
C SER A 13 -9.98 -8.08 -12.33
N ALA A 14 -9.69 -7.00 -11.59
CA ALA A 14 -8.58 -6.98 -10.66
C ALA A 14 -8.85 -7.91 -9.46
N PRO A 15 -7.85 -8.69 -9.02
CA PRO A 15 -8.02 -9.58 -7.89
C PRO A 15 -8.25 -8.79 -6.59
N ARG A 16 -9.06 -9.36 -5.68
CA ARG A 16 -9.29 -8.76 -4.35
C ARG A 16 -8.11 -8.93 -3.42
N LEU A 17 -7.39 -10.04 -3.57
CA LEU A 17 -6.22 -10.40 -2.77
C LEU A 17 -4.97 -10.41 -3.63
N THR A 18 -3.82 -10.14 -3.01
CA THR A 18 -2.52 -10.39 -3.60
C THR A 18 -2.28 -11.89 -3.82
N SER A 19 -1.24 -12.21 -4.58
CA SER A 19 -0.79 -13.59 -4.81
C SER A 19 0.72 -13.69 -4.59
N PRO A 20 1.29 -14.90 -4.38
CA PRO A 20 2.75 -15.06 -4.25
C PRO A 20 3.54 -14.51 -5.45
N ALA A 21 2.99 -14.62 -6.66
CA ALA A 21 3.62 -14.10 -7.88
C ALA A 21 3.67 -12.56 -7.88
N LEU A 22 2.59 -11.91 -7.44
CA LEU A 22 2.57 -10.45 -7.26
C LEU A 22 3.52 -10.02 -6.13
N ALA A 23 3.46 -10.70 -4.99
CA ALA A 23 4.33 -10.42 -3.84
C ALA A 23 5.81 -10.51 -4.22
N ALA A 24 6.22 -11.50 -5.01
CA ALA A 24 7.59 -11.62 -5.49
C ALA A 24 8.04 -10.41 -6.33
N ARG A 25 7.18 -9.90 -7.22
CA ARG A 25 7.47 -8.70 -8.04
C ARG A 25 7.57 -7.44 -7.19
N VAL A 26 6.67 -7.32 -6.21
CA VAL A 26 6.69 -6.21 -5.24
C VAL A 26 7.99 -6.25 -4.44
N ARG A 27 8.38 -7.39 -3.86
CA ARG A 27 9.62 -7.54 -3.07
C ARG A 27 10.88 -7.20 -3.87
N ALA A 28 10.89 -7.52 -5.17
CA ALA A 28 12.01 -7.18 -6.04
C ALA A 28 12.14 -5.67 -6.30
N THR A 29 11.02 -4.94 -6.29
CA THR A 29 10.99 -3.50 -6.57
C THR A 29 11.09 -2.65 -5.30
N PHE A 30 10.45 -3.10 -4.22
CA PHE A 30 10.36 -2.43 -2.93
C PHE A 30 10.94 -3.33 -1.82
N PRO A 31 12.27 -3.39 -1.69
CA PRO A 31 12.93 -4.34 -0.79
C PRO A 31 12.73 -4.04 0.70
N ASN A 32 12.34 -2.82 1.06
CA ASN A 32 12.07 -2.41 2.44
C ASN A 32 10.62 -2.67 2.86
N LEU A 33 9.67 -2.69 1.92
CA LEU A 33 8.25 -2.91 2.14
C LEU A 33 7.93 -4.13 3.04
N PRO A 34 8.59 -5.30 2.89
CA PRO A 34 8.30 -6.46 3.74
C PRO A 34 8.59 -6.21 5.22
N ARG A 35 9.47 -5.26 5.55
CA ARG A 35 9.89 -4.93 6.92
C ARG A 35 8.94 -3.96 7.61
N HIS A 36 7.94 -3.42 6.91
CA HIS A 36 6.97 -2.52 7.51
C HIS A 36 6.24 -3.24 8.64
N ALA A 37 6.12 -2.59 9.79
CA ALA A 37 5.21 -3.04 10.83
C ALA A 37 3.78 -3.05 10.27
N CYS A 38 3.05 -4.12 10.54
CA CYS A 38 1.69 -4.29 10.03
C CYS A 38 0.87 -5.01 11.10
N VAL A 39 -0.27 -4.44 11.47
CA VAL A 39 -1.21 -5.11 12.38
C VAL A 39 -2.05 -6.08 11.56
N ASN A 40 -1.84 -7.38 11.76
CA ASN A 40 -2.52 -8.45 11.06
C ASN A 40 -2.51 -9.73 11.91
N ASP A 41 -3.22 -10.77 11.46
CA ASP A 41 -3.37 -12.02 12.22
C ASP A 41 -2.24 -13.04 11.98
N ALA A 42 -1.26 -12.76 11.11
CA ALA A 42 -0.20 -13.69 10.72
C ALA A 42 1.18 -13.38 11.32
N GLY A 43 1.47 -12.12 11.66
CA GLY A 43 2.72 -11.71 12.31
C GLY A 43 2.94 -10.19 12.31
N ASP A 44 4.05 -9.73 12.90
CA ASP A 44 4.26 -8.30 13.19
C ASP A 44 4.66 -7.45 11.98
N THR A 45 4.91 -8.07 10.82
CA THR A 45 5.41 -7.39 9.62
C THR A 45 4.54 -7.65 8.42
N PHE A 46 4.56 -6.71 7.47
CA PHE A 46 3.82 -6.86 6.22
C PHE A 46 4.23 -8.11 5.45
N ALA A 47 5.50 -8.53 5.53
CA ALA A 47 6.02 -9.76 4.94
C ALA A 47 5.17 -11.01 5.23
N ALA A 48 4.54 -11.08 6.42
CA ALA A 48 3.74 -12.21 6.87
C ALA A 48 2.45 -12.40 6.07
N VAL A 49 1.94 -11.34 5.44
CA VAL A 49 0.66 -11.35 4.71
C VAL A 49 0.77 -11.03 3.23
N MET A 50 1.93 -10.56 2.73
CA MET A 50 2.09 -10.08 1.34
C MET A 50 1.57 -11.04 0.27
N ASP A 51 1.65 -12.34 0.51
CA ASP A 51 1.29 -13.38 -0.46
C ASP A 51 -0.22 -13.60 -0.56
N CYS A 52 -1.00 -13.12 0.42
CA CYS A 52 -2.46 -13.21 0.48
C CYS A 52 -3.04 -12.11 1.41
N THR A 53 -3.12 -10.88 0.92
CA THR A 53 -3.70 -9.73 1.63
C THR A 53 -4.54 -8.88 0.68
N PRO A 54 -5.50 -8.07 1.14
CA PRO A 54 -6.26 -7.19 0.25
C PRO A 54 -5.36 -6.35 -0.66
N LEU A 55 -5.68 -6.30 -1.94
CA LEU A 55 -4.92 -5.47 -2.89
C LEU A 55 -4.87 -3.98 -2.48
N PRO A 56 -5.93 -3.37 -1.92
CA PRO A 56 -5.87 -2.01 -1.36
C PRO A 56 -4.91 -1.88 -0.17
N HIS A 57 -4.73 -2.93 0.65
CA HIS A 57 -3.79 -2.91 1.77
C HIS A 57 -2.34 -2.91 1.28
N LEU A 58 -2.04 -3.61 0.17
CA LEU A 58 -0.75 -3.46 -0.51
C LEU A 58 -0.55 -2.02 -1.04
N LEU A 59 -1.58 -1.41 -1.63
CA LEU A 59 -1.50 -0.03 -2.09
C LEU A 59 -1.15 0.94 -0.94
N GLU A 60 -1.81 0.81 0.22
CA GLU A 60 -1.48 1.61 1.41
C GLU A 60 0.00 1.51 1.77
N HIS A 61 0.53 0.29 1.90
CA HIS A 61 1.92 0.08 2.27
C HIS A 61 2.90 0.66 1.23
N LEU A 62 2.59 0.57 -0.07
CA LEU A 62 3.40 1.19 -1.12
C LEU A 62 3.44 2.70 -0.99
N VAL A 63 2.31 3.34 -0.67
CA VAL A 63 2.24 4.78 -0.45
C VAL A 63 3.06 5.19 0.76
N VAL A 64 2.97 4.43 1.86
CA VAL A 64 3.80 4.64 3.06
C VAL A 64 5.29 4.51 2.74
N ASP A 65 5.69 3.49 1.98
CA ASP A 65 7.09 3.25 1.62
C ASP A 65 7.65 4.35 0.72
N LEU A 66 6.89 4.78 -0.29
CA LEU A 66 7.28 5.88 -1.18
C LEU A 66 7.41 7.22 -0.44
N GLN A 67 6.54 7.50 0.53
CA GLN A 67 6.70 8.68 1.40
C GLN A 67 7.99 8.58 2.24
N ALA A 68 8.24 7.44 2.86
CA ALA A 68 9.44 7.22 3.67
C ALA A 68 10.73 7.33 2.83
N GLN A 69 10.73 6.87 1.58
CA GLN A 69 11.85 7.02 0.66
C GLN A 69 12.11 8.48 0.23
N ALA A 70 11.06 9.29 0.15
CA ALA A 70 11.15 10.70 -0.22
C ALA A 70 11.52 11.62 0.96
N ALA A 71 11.40 11.13 2.19
CA ALA A 71 11.76 11.87 3.39
C ALA A 71 13.28 12.12 3.48
N PRO A 72 13.72 13.21 4.13
CA PRO A 72 15.13 13.43 4.43
C PRO A 72 15.74 12.24 5.20
N PRO A 73 17.03 11.89 4.96
CA PRO A 73 17.66 10.74 5.62
C PRO A 73 17.74 10.82 7.14
N ASP A 74 17.67 12.03 7.68
CA ASP A 74 17.70 12.37 9.11
C ASP A 74 16.29 12.62 9.69
N SER A 75 15.23 12.32 8.93
CA SER A 75 13.86 12.42 9.41
C SER A 75 13.51 11.28 10.36
N ASP A 76 12.90 11.62 11.49
CA ASP A 76 12.24 10.69 12.43
C ASP A 76 10.74 10.52 12.10
N ASP A 77 10.30 10.94 10.91
CA ASP A 77 8.90 10.87 10.51
C ASP A 77 8.40 9.41 10.46
N VAL A 78 7.30 9.16 11.17
CA VAL A 78 6.59 7.88 11.14
C VAL A 78 5.30 8.04 10.36
N TYR A 79 5.23 7.37 9.21
CA TYR A 79 4.03 7.31 8.39
C TYR A 79 3.18 6.11 8.80
N VAL A 80 1.87 6.34 8.95
CA VAL A 80 0.90 5.31 9.31
C VAL A 80 -0.22 5.27 8.28
N GLY A 81 -0.70 4.07 7.98
CA GLY A 81 -1.84 3.84 7.10
C GLY A 81 -2.92 3.00 7.77
N VAL A 82 -4.13 3.10 7.23
CA VAL A 82 -5.25 2.21 7.54
C VAL A 82 -6.01 1.93 6.24
N THR A 83 -6.38 0.67 6.04
CA THR A 83 -7.19 0.23 4.91
C THR A 83 -8.39 -0.55 5.42
N GLU A 84 -9.56 -0.27 4.85
CA GLU A 84 -10.76 -1.06 5.06
C GLU A 84 -11.50 -1.28 3.74
N TRP A 85 -12.14 -2.44 3.60
CA TRP A 85 -13.15 -2.62 2.56
C TRP A 85 -14.41 -1.84 2.95
N THR A 86 -14.90 -0.98 2.07
CA THR A 86 -16.23 -0.38 2.21
C THR A 86 -17.30 -1.23 1.53
N ASP A 87 -16.90 -1.95 0.48
CA ASP A 87 -17.69 -2.96 -0.24
C ASP A 87 -16.73 -3.90 -1.00
N GLU A 88 -16.41 -5.04 -0.41
CA GLU A 88 -15.44 -6.00 -0.98
C GLU A 88 -15.94 -6.63 -2.28
N GLU A 89 -17.24 -6.94 -2.37
CA GLU A 89 -17.84 -7.54 -3.56
C GLU A 89 -17.72 -6.58 -4.76
N ALA A 90 -18.08 -5.31 -4.55
CA ALA A 90 -17.93 -4.26 -5.56
C ALA A 90 -16.47 -3.80 -5.77
N GLY A 91 -15.51 -4.27 -4.96
CA GLY A 91 -14.10 -3.90 -5.06
C GLY A 91 -13.83 -2.47 -4.63
N ARG A 92 -14.56 -1.96 -3.63
CA ARG A 92 -14.41 -0.61 -3.09
C ARG A 92 -13.79 -0.65 -1.70
N ALA A 93 -12.72 0.09 -1.52
CA ALA A 93 -12.02 0.23 -0.25
C ALA A 93 -11.79 1.70 0.08
N ARG A 94 -11.51 1.96 1.34
CA ARG A 94 -11.04 3.24 1.84
C ARG A 94 -9.61 3.06 2.35
N ILE A 95 -8.73 3.96 1.94
CA ILE A 95 -7.36 4.04 2.42
C ILE A 95 -7.16 5.40 3.08
N GLU A 96 -6.59 5.41 4.28
CA GLU A 96 -6.14 6.61 4.96
C GLU A 96 -4.65 6.51 5.22
N VAL A 97 -3.88 7.55 4.86
CA VAL A 97 -2.44 7.63 5.17
C VAL A 97 -2.11 8.95 5.84
N SER A 98 -1.22 8.92 6.83
CA SER A 98 -0.61 10.14 7.35
C SER A 98 0.42 10.69 6.39
N PHE A 99 0.62 12.02 6.43
CA PHE A 99 1.64 12.69 5.65
C PHE A 99 2.26 13.87 6.40
N THR A 100 3.49 14.21 6.02
CA THR A 100 4.16 15.48 6.36
C THR A 100 4.07 16.50 5.24
N ASP A 101 4.09 16.03 3.99
CA ASP A 101 3.93 16.81 2.77
C ASP A 101 2.83 16.17 1.89
N ASP A 102 1.79 16.93 1.58
CA ASP A 102 0.62 16.45 0.83
C ASP A 102 0.93 16.19 -0.65
N LEU A 103 1.82 16.96 -1.26
CA LEU A 103 2.27 16.75 -2.64
C LEU A 103 3.10 15.47 -2.75
N VAL A 104 3.93 15.17 -1.75
CA VAL A 104 4.65 13.88 -1.66
C VAL A 104 3.67 12.72 -1.49
N ALA A 105 2.66 12.86 -0.62
CA ALA A 105 1.64 11.83 -0.46
C ALA A 105 0.84 11.58 -1.75
N LEU A 106 0.39 12.64 -2.44
CA LEU A 106 -0.32 12.54 -3.72
C LEU A 106 0.57 11.92 -4.82
N ARG A 107 1.87 12.26 -4.82
CA ARG A 107 2.86 11.65 -5.71
C ARG A 107 2.99 10.15 -5.44
N ALA A 108 3.13 9.76 -4.18
CA ALA A 108 3.24 8.39 -3.75
C ALA A 108 2.01 7.55 -4.16
N PHE A 109 0.80 8.08 -3.99
CA PHE A 109 -0.43 7.43 -4.48
C PHE A 109 -0.39 7.18 -5.97
N ARG A 110 -0.07 8.20 -6.77
CA ARG A 110 0.00 8.05 -8.23
C ARG A 110 1.01 6.98 -8.62
N ASP A 111 2.24 7.08 -8.11
CA ASP A 111 3.32 6.19 -8.52
C ASP A 111 3.06 4.73 -8.04
N ALA A 112 2.45 4.55 -6.86
CA ALA A 112 2.04 3.22 -6.37
C ALA A 112 0.92 2.61 -7.22
N VAL A 113 -0.09 3.41 -7.62
CA VAL A 113 -1.18 2.96 -8.50
C VAL A 113 -0.63 2.59 -9.88
N ASP A 114 0.24 3.42 -10.47
CA ASP A 114 0.86 3.16 -11.76
C ASP A 114 1.69 1.87 -11.72
N PHE A 115 2.46 1.66 -10.65
CA PHE A 115 3.20 0.42 -10.43
C PHE A 115 2.26 -0.79 -10.36
N LEU A 116 1.23 -0.75 -9.48
CA LEU A 116 0.30 -1.86 -9.31
C LEU A 116 -0.43 -2.18 -10.62
N ASN A 117 -0.89 -1.18 -11.36
CA ASN A 117 -1.54 -1.39 -12.65
C ASN A 117 -0.62 -2.07 -13.68
N ALA A 118 0.70 -1.86 -13.59
CA ALA A 118 1.67 -2.50 -14.47
C ALA A 118 1.99 -3.96 -14.07
N VAL A 119 1.95 -4.29 -12.77
CA VAL A 119 2.39 -5.61 -12.27
C VAL A 119 1.26 -6.57 -11.89
N VAL A 120 0.05 -6.05 -11.63
CA VAL A 120 -1.15 -6.85 -11.43
C VAL A 120 -1.56 -7.40 -12.79
N VAL A 121 -1.37 -8.70 -12.96
CA VAL A 121 -1.76 -9.42 -14.17
C VAL A 121 -3.16 -9.96 -13.96
N LEU A 122 -4.04 -9.65 -14.91
CA LEU A 122 -5.38 -10.20 -15.02
C LEU A 122 -5.34 -11.62 -15.60
#